data_AF-A0A1Q8J486-F1
#
_entry.id   AF-A0A1Q8J486-F1
#
_cell.length_a   1.000
_cell.length_b   1.000
_cell.length_c   1.000
_cell.angle_alpha   90.00
_cell.angle_beta   90.00
_cell.angle_gamma   90.00
#
_symmetry.space_group_name_H-M   'P 1'
#
loop_
_entity.id
_entity.type
_entity.pdbx_description
1 polymer ?
#
loop_
_entity_poly.entity_id
_entity_poly.type
_entity_poly.pdbx_seq_one_letter_code
_entity_poly.pdbx_strand_id
1 'polypeptide(L)'
;MSDNNLGFESARDRRAAMSRHADKRAQQRGIDKVALPLLLAYGQREFDGRGGIRYLMTADALDSLRRVVGRTKQVEALAGVYVVVSADDQTVITVGHRHN
;
A
#
# COMPACT_ATOMS: atom_id res chain seq x y z
N MET A 1 15.47 37.29 13.02
CA MET A 1 15.15 35.90 13.36
C MET A 1 14.22 35.42 12.26
N SER A 2 14.75 34.59 11.36
CA SER A 2 14.02 34.15 10.17
C SER A 2 13.39 32.80 10.49
N ASP A 3 12.10 32.79 10.81
CA ASP A 3 11.36 31.56 11.03
C ASP A 3 11.13 30.87 9.68
N ASN A 4 11.93 29.83 9.40
CA ASN A 4 11.84 29.03 8.19
C ASN A 4 10.60 28.12 8.26
N ASN A 5 9.65 28.31 7.33
CA ASN A 5 8.52 27.41 7.06
C ASN A 5 8.95 26.10 6.35
N LEU A 6 10.06 25.48 6.75
CA LEU A 6 10.56 24.22 6.16
C LEU A 6 9.93 22.95 6.79
N GLY A 7 9.02 23.12 7.76
CA GLY A 7 8.44 21.98 8.51
C GLY A 7 7.03 21.57 8.13
N PHE A 8 6.34 22.32 7.25
CA PHE A 8 4.96 22.01 6.87
C PHE A 8 4.92 21.25 5.53
N GLU A 9 5.61 20.11 5.46
CA GLU A 9 5.29 19.12 4.44
C GLU A 9 3.96 18.46 4.84
N SER A 10 2.91 18.89 4.15
CA SER A 10 1.56 18.32 4.14
C SER A 10 1.58 16.81 4.45
N ALA A 11 1.05 16.43 5.61
CA ALA A 11 0.86 15.03 6.01
C ALA A 11 0.01 14.21 5.02
N ARG A 12 -0.58 14.87 4.01
CA ARG A 12 -1.36 14.25 2.93
C ARG A 12 -0.50 13.78 1.75
N ASP A 13 0.74 14.26 1.61
CA ASP A 13 1.59 13.99 0.45
C ASP A 13 2.76 13.04 0.71
N ARG A 14 2.90 12.49 1.92
CA ARG A 14 3.84 11.40 2.17
C ARG A 14 3.36 10.13 1.47
N ARG A 15 3.68 10.01 0.18
CA ARG A 15 3.75 8.71 -0.50
C ARG A 15 4.53 7.78 0.42
N ALA A 16 3.90 6.67 0.82
CA ALA A 16 4.51 5.67 1.68
C ALA A 16 5.91 5.33 1.14
N ALA A 17 6.95 5.68 1.92
CA ALA A 17 8.32 5.41 1.52
C ALA A 17 8.53 3.89 1.48
N MET A 18 9.15 3.37 0.43
CA MET A 18 9.42 1.93 0.35
C MET A 18 10.68 1.58 1.13
N SER A 19 10.57 0.63 2.06
CA SER A 19 11.75 0.04 2.68
C SER A 19 12.49 -0.88 1.70
N ARG A 20 13.80 -1.09 1.94
CA ARG A 20 14.60 -2.07 1.20
C ARG A 20 14.03 -3.49 1.28
N HIS A 21 13.39 -3.83 2.40
CA HIS A 21 12.74 -5.13 2.56
C HIS A 21 11.54 -5.26 1.62
N ALA A 22 10.64 -4.28 1.63
CA ALA A 22 9.49 -4.25 0.75
C ALA A 22 9.91 -4.28 -0.73
N ASP A 23 10.94 -3.54 -1.10
CA ASP A 23 11.47 -3.48 -2.46
C ASP A 23 11.87 -4.85 -2.99
N LYS A 24 12.68 -5.56 -2.20
CA LYS A 24 13.11 -6.94 -2.48
C LYS A 24 11.92 -7.89 -2.55
N ARG A 25 10.94 -7.76 -1.66
CA ARG A 25 9.75 -8.62 -1.65
C ARG A 25 8.86 -8.40 -2.87
N ALA A 26 8.69 -7.15 -3.31
CA ALA A 26 7.93 -6.82 -4.52
C ALA A 26 8.53 -7.53 -5.73
N GLN A 27 9.86 -7.42 -5.90
CA GLN A 27 10.59 -8.09 -6.96
C GLN A 27 10.46 -9.62 -6.90
N GLN A 28 10.69 -10.21 -5.73
CA GLN A 28 10.61 -11.66 -5.53
C GLN A 28 9.21 -12.25 -5.80
N ARG A 29 8.16 -11.43 -5.70
CA ARG A 29 6.76 -11.86 -5.80
C ARG A 29 6.07 -11.37 -7.06
N GLY A 30 6.80 -10.73 -7.98
CA GLY A 30 6.26 -10.18 -9.21
C GLY A 30 5.17 -9.12 -8.98
N ILE A 31 5.24 -8.37 -7.88
CA ILE A 31 4.27 -7.32 -7.56
C ILE A 31 4.80 -5.99 -8.09
N ASP A 32 4.09 -5.39 -9.04
CA ASP A 32 4.42 -4.07 -9.56
C ASP A 32 4.18 -3.00 -8.49
N LYS A 33 5.21 -2.19 -8.22
CA LYS A 33 5.17 -1.10 -7.24
C LYS A 33 4.18 0.00 -7.66
N VAL A 34 3.86 0.11 -8.94
CA VAL A 34 2.81 1.01 -9.46
C VAL A 34 1.45 0.71 -8.83
N ALA A 35 1.21 -0.52 -8.36
CA ALA A 35 -0.02 -0.90 -7.69
C ALA A 35 -0.12 -0.47 -6.22
N LEU A 36 0.98 -0.06 -5.57
CA LEU A 36 0.99 0.28 -4.15
C LEU A 36 -0.03 1.36 -3.76
N PRO A 37 -0.19 2.47 -4.51
CA PRO A 37 -1.21 3.46 -4.20
C PRO A 37 -2.63 2.89 -4.23
N LEU A 38 -2.91 1.92 -5.12
CA LEU A 38 -4.21 1.27 -5.19
C LEU A 38 -4.46 0.37 -3.98
N LEU A 39 -3.44 -0.36 -3.53
CA LEU A 39 -3.52 -1.17 -2.31
C LEU A 39 -3.77 -0.30 -1.07
N LEU A 40 -3.05 0.81 -0.94
CA LEU A 40 -3.22 1.73 0.19
C LEU A 40 -4.58 2.45 0.19
N ALA A 41 -5.12 2.74 -1.00
CA ALA A 41 -6.38 3.46 -1.14
C ALA A 41 -7.62 2.55 -1.03
N TYR A 42 -7.58 1.34 -1.58
CA TYR A 42 -8.75 0.46 -1.70
C TYR A 42 -8.65 -0.80 -0.85
N GLY A 43 -7.44 -1.22 -0.48
CA GLY A 43 -7.24 -2.43 0.31
C GLY A 43 -7.93 -2.33 1.67
N GLN A 44 -8.55 -3.44 2.09
CA GLN A 44 -9.14 -3.56 3.40
C GLN A 44 -8.05 -3.43 4.47
N ARG A 45 -8.24 -2.43 5.35
CA ARG A 45 -7.30 -2.07 6.41
C ARG A 45 -7.47 -2.96 7.63
N GLU A 46 -6.38 -3.52 8.13
CA GLU A 46 -6.34 -4.37 9.32
C GLU A 46 -5.04 -4.14 10.10
N PHE A 47 -5.12 -4.00 11.43
CA PHE A 47 -3.93 -3.91 12.27
C PHE A 47 -3.28 -5.29 12.41
N ASP A 48 -1.95 -5.37 12.27
CA ASP A 48 -1.22 -6.63 12.40
C ASP A 48 -0.88 -7.02 13.86
N GLY A 49 -1.23 -6.15 14.82
CA GLY A 49 -0.97 -6.33 16.24
C GLY A 49 0.50 -6.14 16.66
N ARG A 50 1.39 -5.72 15.75
CA ARG A 50 2.84 -5.57 15.96
C ARG A 50 3.37 -4.20 15.49
N GLY A 51 2.49 -3.20 15.43
CA GLY A 51 2.82 -1.85 14.98
C GLY A 51 2.73 -1.64 13.46
N GLY A 52 2.20 -2.61 12.72
CA GLY A 52 1.92 -2.50 11.29
C GLY A 52 0.43 -2.43 10.97
N ILE A 53 0.14 -1.83 9.82
CA ILE A 53 -1.19 -1.79 9.22
C ILE A 53 -1.11 -2.52 7.89
N ARG A 54 -1.88 -3.60 7.75
CA ARG A 54 -2.04 -4.35 6.51
C ARG A 54 -3.20 -3.79 5.70
N TYR A 55 -2.97 -3.57 4.41
CA TYR A 55 -4.00 -3.27 3.42
C TYR A 55 -4.06 -4.45 2.46
N LEU A 56 -5.18 -5.17 2.45
CA LEU A 56 -5.37 -6.36 1.65
C LEU A 56 -6.43 -6.13 0.58
N MET A 57 -6.12 -6.44 -0.67
CA MET A 57 -7.09 -6.42 -1.76
C MET A 57 -8.00 -7.66 -1.68
N THR A 58 -9.03 -7.57 -0.85
CA THR A 58 -10.12 -8.56 -0.76
C THR A 58 -11.05 -8.48 -1.98
N ALA A 59 -12.00 -9.40 -2.09
CA ALA A 59 -13.00 -9.37 -3.15
C ALA A 59 -13.79 -8.05 -3.15
N ASP A 60 -14.21 -7.58 -1.97
CA ASP A 60 -14.97 -6.32 -1.84
C ASP A 60 -14.12 -5.09 -2.18
N ALA A 61 -12.86 -5.06 -1.73
CA ALA A 61 -11.90 -4.01 -2.08
C ALA A 61 -11.66 -3.96 -3.60
N LEU A 62 -11.51 -5.12 -4.22
CA LEU A 62 -11.33 -5.24 -5.66
C LEU A 62 -12.57 -4.80 -6.43
N ASP A 63 -13.77 -5.16 -5.97
CA ASP A 63 -15.03 -4.68 -6.54
C ASP A 63 -15.20 -3.17 -6.43
N SER A 64 -14.78 -2.57 -5.31
CA SER A 64 -14.74 -1.12 -5.16
C SER A 64 -13.80 -0.48 -6.18
N LEU A 65 -12.58 -1.00 -6.33
CA LEU A 65 -11.61 -0.51 -7.30
C LEU A 65 -12.14 -0.62 -8.74
N ARG A 66 -12.71 -1.78 -9.12
CA ARG A 66 -13.29 -2.03 -10.45
C ARG A 66 -14.36 -1.01 -10.83
N ARG A 67 -15.15 -0.50 -9.88
CA ARG A 67 -16.18 0.52 -10.14
C ARG A 67 -15.59 1.87 -10.55
N VAL A 68 -14.37 2.18 -10.10
CA VAL A 68 -13.71 3.46 -10.35
C VAL A 68 -12.83 3.39 -11.60
N VAL A 69 -12.03 2.33 -11.75
CA VAL A 69 -11.02 2.23 -12.82
C VAL A 69 -11.36 1.22 -13.91
N GLY A 70 -12.49 0.53 -13.78
CA GLY A 70 -12.92 -0.54 -14.69
C GLY A 70 -12.26 -1.90 -14.38
N ARG A 71 -12.68 -2.91 -15.14
CA ARG A 71 -12.12 -4.27 -15.09
C ARG A 71 -11.00 -4.40 -16.11
N THR A 72 -9.76 -4.54 -15.63
CA THR A 72 -8.57 -4.76 -16.46
C THR A 72 -7.74 -5.89 -15.88
N LYS A 73 -6.89 -6.56 -16.70
CA LYS A 73 -6.02 -7.64 -16.22
C LYS A 73 -5.13 -7.20 -15.05
N GLN A 74 -4.68 -5.95 -15.07
CA GLN A 74 -3.85 -5.35 -14.03
C GLN A 74 -4.63 -5.20 -12.72
N VAL A 75 -5.91 -4.79 -12.79
CA VAL A 75 -6.79 -4.71 -11.62
C VAL A 75 -7.05 -6.12 -11.06
N GLU A 76 -7.39 -7.06 -11.93
CA GLU A 76 -7.63 -8.46 -11.55
C GLU A 76 -6.41 -9.10 -10.86
N ALA A 77 -5.20 -8.77 -11.33
CA ALA A 77 -3.96 -9.25 -10.73
C ALA A 77 -3.71 -8.75 -9.30
N LEU A 78 -4.48 -7.76 -8.82
CA LEU A 78 -4.38 -7.30 -7.44
C LEU A 78 -5.13 -8.19 -6.45
N ALA A 79 -5.97 -9.12 -6.91
CA ALA A 79 -6.72 -10.02 -6.02
C ALA A 79 -5.78 -10.74 -5.03
N GLY A 80 -6.04 -10.58 -3.73
CA GLY A 80 -5.23 -11.22 -2.67
C GLY A 80 -3.86 -10.57 -2.43
N VAL A 81 -3.48 -9.52 -3.17
CA VAL A 81 -2.26 -8.76 -2.90
C VAL A 81 -2.44 -7.90 -1.67
N TYR A 82 -1.41 -7.82 -0.83
CA TYR A 82 -1.38 -6.95 0.34
C TYR A 82 -0.10 -6.16 0.46
N VAL A 83 -0.20 -5.05 1.18
CA VAL A 83 0.91 -4.24 1.67
C VAL A 83 0.81 -4.09 3.18
N VAL A 84 1.94 -4.12 3.88
CA VAL A 84 2.01 -3.73 5.30
C VAL A 84 2.85 -2.47 5.41
N VAL A 85 2.30 -1.46 6.07
CA VAL A 85 2.99 -0.22 6.40
C VAL A 85 3.18 -0.10 7.89
N SER A 86 4.20 0.66 8.29
CA SER A 86 4.40 1.10 9.67
C SER A 86 3.24 1.98 10.11
N ALA A 87 2.72 1.74 11.31
CA ALA A 87 1.68 2.59 11.91
C ALA A 87 2.21 4.00 12.24
N ASP A 88 3.52 4.13 12.49
CA ASP A 88 4.13 5.38 12.98
C ASP A 88 4.40 6.40 11.86
N ASP A 89 4.95 5.93 10.74
CA ASP A 89 5.46 6.81 9.66
C ASP A 89 4.95 6.44 8.26
N GLN A 90 4.04 5.46 8.15
CA GLN A 90 3.49 4.96 6.88
C GLN A 90 4.53 4.36 5.92
N THR A 91 5.75 4.05 6.37
CA THR A 91 6.75 3.37 5.55
C THR A 91 6.27 1.97 5.17
N VAL A 92 6.39 1.59 3.89
CA VAL A 92 6.08 0.23 3.42
C VAL A 92 7.11 -0.75 3.95
N ILE A 93 6.68 -1.62 4.86
CA ILE A 93 7.50 -2.65 5.50
C ILE A 93 7.61 -3.87 4.59
N THR A 94 6.49 -4.33 4.02
CA THR A 94 6.46 -5.52 3.16
C THR A 94 5.27 -5.51 2.20
N VAL A 95 5.34 -6.33 1.16
CA VAL A 95 4.24 -6.61 0.21
C VAL A 95 4.16 -8.09 -0.06
N GLY A 96 2.98 -8.64 -0.35
CA GLY A 96 2.88 -10.05 -0.69
C GLY A 96 1.52 -10.47 -1.22
N HIS A 97 1.40 -11.77 -1.48
CA HIS A 97 0.17 -12.44 -1.87
C HIS A 97 -0.37 -13.21 -0.66
N ARG A 98 -1.68 -13.09 -0.40
CA ARG A 98 -2.37 -13.98 0.54
C ARG A 98 -2.60 -15.30 -0.18
N HIS A 99 -1.89 -16.33 0.25
CA HIS A 99 -2.20 -17.71 -0.16
C HIS A 99 -3.44 -18.12 0.63
N ASN A 100 -4.52 -18.44 -0.08
CA ASN A 100 -5.67 -19.15 0.47
C ASN A 100 -5.37 -20.65 0.48
#